data_AF-A0A818HTR6-F1
#
_entry.id   AF-A0A818HTR6-F1
#
_cell.length_a   1.000
_cell.length_b   1.000
_cell.length_c   1.000
_cell.angle_alpha   90.00
_cell.angle_beta   90.00
_cell.angle_gamma   90.00
#
_symmetry.space_group_name_H-M   'P 1'
#
loop_
_entity.id
_entity.type
_entity.pdbx_description
1 polymer ?
#
loop_
_entity_poly.entity_id
_entity_poly.type
_entity_poly.pdbx_seq_one_letter_code
_entity_poly.pdbx_strand_id
1 'polypeptide(L)'
;MRNICRLADDFGIELTWNYCATSHGKGVVDGLKGTIKRLVYRAILSGQQCSSAAQFVKIAQSKTDIINVIELENIHIENSTAKMEKIFQSIKTVPETKTIHSVKVFQNNTLEYKYYSNSSKKKPIDF
;
A
#
# COMPACT_ATOMS: atom_id res chain seq x y z
N MET A 1 4.63 1.78 6.95
CA MET A 1 4.70 0.38 6.49
C MET A 1 4.39 -0.53 7.67
N ARG A 2 3.30 -1.32 7.64
CA ARG A 2 2.91 -2.18 8.77
C ARG A 2 3.69 -3.51 8.74
N ASN A 3 3.85 -4.14 9.91
CA ASN A 3 4.37 -5.50 10.03
C ASN A 3 3.41 -6.48 9.32
N ILE A 4 3.98 -7.35 8.47
CA ILE A 4 3.23 -8.27 7.60
C ILE A 4 2.55 -9.41 8.38
N CYS A 5 3.12 -9.88 9.49
CA CYS A 5 2.51 -10.85 10.40
C CYS A 5 1.28 -10.26 11.07
N ARG A 6 1.40 -9.07 11.66
CA ARG A 6 0.25 -8.40 12.28
C ARG A 6 -0.87 -8.10 11.29
N LEU A 7 -0.54 -7.81 10.03
CA LEU A 7 -1.56 -7.61 9.01
C LEU A 7 -2.28 -8.92 8.68
N ALA A 8 -1.56 -10.04 8.59
CA ALA A 8 -2.16 -11.36 8.43
C ALA A 8 -3.09 -11.69 9.61
N ASP A 9 -2.66 -11.40 10.84
CA ASP A 9 -3.44 -11.65 12.06
C ASP A 9 -4.69 -10.76 12.16
N ASP A 10 -4.54 -9.44 11.95
CA ASP A 10 -5.64 -8.45 12.04
C ASP A 10 -6.80 -8.79 11.10
N PHE A 11 -6.50 -9.38 9.94
CA PHE A 11 -7.48 -9.68 8.89
C PHE A 11 -7.77 -11.18 8.73
N GLY A 12 -7.08 -12.05 9.48
CA GLY A 12 -7.21 -13.51 9.35
C GLY A 12 -6.88 -14.03 7.95
N ILE A 13 -5.87 -13.45 7.28
CA ILE A 13 -5.51 -13.79 5.90
C ILE A 13 -4.09 -14.35 5.79
N GLU A 14 -3.88 -15.28 4.84
CA GLU A 14 -2.54 -15.69 4.45
C GLU A 14 -1.90 -14.62 3.56
N LEU A 15 -0.68 -14.19 3.91
CA LEU A 15 -0.01 -13.10 3.21
C LEU A 15 1.40 -13.51 2.78
N THR A 16 1.67 -13.29 1.49
CA THR A 16 3.00 -13.42 0.88
C THR A 16 3.37 -12.11 0.21
N TRP A 17 4.58 -11.63 0.48
CA TRP A 17 5.17 -10.49 -0.21
C TRP A 17 6.32 -10.95 -1.08
N ASN A 18 6.37 -10.48 -2.33
CA ASN A 18 7.44 -10.79 -3.26
C ASN A 18 8.04 -9.48 -3.79
N TYR A 19 9.37 -9.41 -3.82
CA TYR A 19 10.09 -8.33 -4.45
C TYR A 19 9.92 -8.39 -5.97
N CYS A 20 9.60 -7.24 -6.55
CA CYS A 20 9.45 -7.07 -7.99
C CYS A 20 10.27 -5.87 -8.46
N ALA A 21 11.41 -6.13 -9.12
CA ALA A 21 12.36 -5.11 -9.57
C ALA A 21 11.74 -4.11 -10.57
N THR A 22 10.70 -4.50 -11.30
CA THR A 22 10.02 -3.65 -12.30
C THR A 22 9.16 -2.54 -11.70
N SER A 23 9.16 -2.39 -10.37
CA SER A 23 8.51 -1.28 -9.65
C SER A 23 9.24 0.07 -9.82
N HIS A 24 9.90 0.32 -10.95
CA HIS A 24 10.49 1.61 -11.34
C HIS A 24 9.41 2.66 -11.66
N GLY A 25 8.56 2.97 -10.67
CA GLY A 25 7.70 4.16 -10.63
C GLY A 25 6.54 4.20 -11.62
N LYS A 26 6.15 3.07 -12.22
CA LYS A 26 5.02 2.95 -13.15
C LYS A 26 4.24 1.64 -12.91
N GLY A 27 3.63 1.49 -11.74
CA GLY A 27 2.77 0.36 -11.39
C GLY A 27 1.30 0.55 -11.81
N VAL A 28 0.44 -0.44 -11.54
CA VAL A 28 -1.02 -0.35 -11.73
C VAL A 28 -1.62 0.89 -11.05
N VAL A 29 -1.05 1.28 -9.91
CA VAL A 29 -1.39 2.49 -9.15
C VAL A 29 -1.23 3.77 -9.99
N ASP A 30 -0.23 3.81 -10.88
CA ASP A 30 -0.01 4.93 -11.79
C ASP A 30 -1.07 4.96 -12.90
N GLY A 31 -1.60 3.81 -13.30
CA GLY A 31 -2.73 3.70 -14.22
C GLY A 31 -4.02 4.27 -13.64
N LEU A 32 -4.36 3.93 -12.39
CA LEU A 32 -5.53 4.48 -11.69
C LEU A 32 -5.40 6.00 -11.51
N LYS A 33 -4.26 6.46 -11.00
CA LYS A 33 -3.97 7.88 -10.81
C LYS A 33 -4.01 8.66 -12.12
N GLY A 34 -3.41 8.11 -13.18
CA GLY A 34 -3.42 8.69 -14.52
C GLY A 34 -4.83 8.83 -15.08
N THR A 35 -5.66 7.79 -14.89
CA THR A 35 -7.07 7.79 -15.32
C THR A 35 -7.87 8.88 -14.63
N ILE A 36 -7.82 8.95 -13.29
CA ILE A 36 -8.53 9.99 -12.52
C ILE A 36 -8.07 11.40 -12.91
N LYS A 37 -6.76 11.63 -13.00
CA LYS A 37 -6.22 12.94 -13.43
C LYS A 37 -6.75 13.34 -14.80
N ARG A 38 -6.79 12.40 -15.75
CA ARG A 38 -7.31 12.65 -17.10
C ARG A 38 -8.81 12.96 -17.09
N LEU A 39 -9.60 12.28 -16.27
CA LEU A 39 -11.05 12.55 -16.14
C LEU A 39 -11.30 13.96 -15.60
N VAL A 40 -10.64 14.34 -14.51
CA VAL A 40 -10.77 15.68 -13.93
C VAL A 40 -10.26 16.75 -14.89
N TYR A 41 -9.11 16.52 -15.54
CA TYR A 41 -8.56 17.46 -16.51
C TYR A 41 -9.51 17.72 -17.69
N ARG A 42 -10.17 16.68 -18.21
CA ARG A 42 -11.19 16.83 -19.26
C ARG A 42 -12.40 17.65 -18.77
N ALA A 43 -12.81 17.47 -17.53
CA ALA A 43 -13.88 18.25 -16.93
C ALA A 43 -13.51 19.75 -16.84
N ILE A 44 -12.26 20.03 -16.46
CA ILE A 44 -11.72 21.41 -16.43
C ILE A 44 -11.72 22.02 -17.83
N LEU A 45 -11.26 21.27 -18.84
CA LEU A 45 -11.29 21.73 -20.24
C LEU A 45 -12.72 21.99 -20.75
N SER A 46 -13.73 21.30 -20.20
CA SER A 46 -15.15 21.58 -20.50
C SER A 46 -15.74 22.76 -19.70
N GLY A 47 -14.91 23.51 -18.96
CA GLY A 47 -15.32 24.70 -18.22
C GLY A 47 -15.63 24.49 -16.74
N GLN A 48 -15.40 23.29 -16.18
CA GLN A 48 -15.55 23.10 -14.74
C GLN A 48 -14.38 23.72 -13.96
N GLN A 49 -14.68 24.43 -12.87
CA GLN A 49 -13.64 24.96 -11.99
C GLN A 49 -13.15 23.89 -11.00
N CYS A 50 -11.83 23.80 -10.85
CA CYS A 50 -11.18 22.93 -9.87
C CYS A 50 -10.00 23.68 -9.23
N SER A 51 -10.26 24.39 -8.13
CA SER A 51 -9.29 25.21 -7.39
C SER A 51 -8.93 24.66 -6.00
N SER A 52 -9.46 23.49 -5.63
CA SER A 52 -9.17 22.84 -4.34
C SER A 52 -9.18 21.31 -4.44
N ALA A 53 -8.61 20.64 -3.43
CA ALA A 53 -8.61 19.18 -3.33
C ALA A 53 -10.02 18.61 -3.20
N ALA A 54 -10.88 19.22 -2.38
CA ALA A 54 -12.27 18.80 -2.24
C ALA A 54 -13.05 18.88 -3.58
N GLN A 55 -12.84 19.95 -4.37
CA GLN A 55 -13.42 20.05 -5.71
C GLN A 55 -12.87 18.98 -6.65
N PHE A 56 -11.56 18.69 -6.58
CA PHE A 56 -10.96 17.60 -7.37
C PHE A 56 -11.64 16.26 -7.07
N VAL A 57 -11.82 15.93 -5.78
CA VAL A 57 -12.48 14.68 -5.35
C VAL A 57 -13.92 14.63 -5.87
N LYS A 58 -14.69 15.71 -5.67
CA LYS A 58 -16.07 15.78 -6.14
C LYS A 58 -16.20 15.58 -7.65
N ILE A 59 -15.33 16.23 -8.43
CA ILE A 59 -15.30 16.03 -9.88
C ILE A 59 -14.94 14.59 -10.20
N ALA A 60 -13.88 14.04 -9.60
CA ALA A 60 -13.44 12.68 -9.85
C ALA A 60 -14.55 11.65 -9.60
N GLN A 61 -15.23 11.74 -8.45
CA GLN A 61 -16.37 10.88 -8.09
C GLN A 61 -17.53 11.01 -9.10
N SER A 62 -17.81 12.22 -9.60
CA SER A 62 -18.86 12.42 -10.62
C SER A 62 -18.54 11.86 -12.00
N LYS A 63 -17.28 11.47 -12.27
CA LYS A 63 -16.82 11.04 -13.60
C LYS A 63 -16.58 9.53 -13.71
N THR A 64 -16.68 8.78 -12.63
CA THR A 64 -16.52 7.32 -12.67
C THR A 64 -17.14 6.65 -11.45
N ASP A 65 -17.94 5.61 -11.69
CA ASP A 65 -18.46 4.73 -10.64
C ASP A 65 -17.59 3.47 -10.47
N ILE A 66 -16.57 3.30 -11.32
CA ILE A 66 -15.67 2.13 -11.32
C ILE A 66 -14.53 2.33 -10.32
N ILE A 67 -14.08 3.57 -10.12
CA ILE A 67 -12.97 3.90 -9.24
C ILE A 67 -13.50 4.64 -8.02
N ASN A 68 -13.39 4.00 -6.85
CA ASN A 68 -13.76 4.61 -5.58
C ASN A 68 -12.71 5.67 -5.18
N VAL A 69 -13.11 6.94 -5.18
CA VAL A 69 -12.29 8.06 -4.71
C VAL A 69 -12.78 8.47 -3.33
N ILE A 70 -11.87 8.48 -2.35
CA ILE A 70 -12.17 8.78 -0.95
C ILE A 70 -11.31 9.97 -0.53
N GLU A 71 -11.93 11.00 0.05
CA GLU A 71 -11.22 12.11 0.68
C GLU A 71 -10.84 11.73 2.11
N LEU A 72 -9.60 12.07 2.51
CA LEU A 72 -9.10 11.82 3.85
C LEU A 72 -8.76 13.16 4.52
N GLU A 73 -9.42 13.43 5.63
CA GLU A 73 -9.10 14.58 6.48
C GLU A 73 -7.90 14.30 7.40
N ASN A 74 -7.28 15.37 7.92
CA ASN A 74 -6.13 15.29 8.83
C ASN A 74 -6.40 14.42 10.05
N ILE A 75 -7.61 14.47 10.61
CA ILE A 75 -7.99 13.64 11.77
C ILE A 75 -7.83 12.14 11.48
N HIS A 76 -8.11 11.69 10.25
CA HIS A 76 -7.92 10.29 9.86
C HIS A 76 -6.43 9.93 9.80
N ILE A 77 -5.60 10.86 9.34
CA ILE A 77 -4.14 10.69 9.25
C ILE A 77 -3.55 10.65 10.66
N GLU A 78 -3.96 11.56 11.55
CA GLU A 78 -3.51 11.63 12.94
C GLU A 78 -3.91 10.36 13.71
N ASN A 79 -5.18 9.94 13.61
CA ASN A 79 -5.66 8.71 14.24
C ASN A 79 -4.89 7.47 13.75
N SER A 80 -4.64 7.39 12.44
CA SER A 80 -3.85 6.31 11.86
C SER A 80 -2.40 6.35 12.34
N THR A 81 -1.79 7.54 12.41
CA THR A 81 -0.42 7.75 12.88
C THR A 81 -0.27 7.33 14.33
N ALA A 82 -1.15 7.78 15.22
CA ALA A 82 -1.13 7.40 16.64
C ALA A 82 -1.29 5.88 16.85
N LYS A 83 -2.17 5.24 16.05
CA LYS A 83 -2.31 3.77 16.07
C LYS A 83 -1.04 3.07 15.58
N MET A 84 -0.38 3.61 14.55
CA MET A 84 0.82 3.03 13.96
C MET A 84 2.08 3.25 14.81
N GLU A 85 2.19 4.35 15.55
CA GLU A 85 3.35 4.65 16.40
C GLU A 85 3.61 3.56 17.44
N LYS A 86 2.55 3.10 18.12
CA LYS A 86 2.64 1.97 19.07
C LYS A 86 3.16 0.70 18.41
N ILE A 87 2.78 0.48 17.15
CA ILE A 87 3.25 -0.68 16.37
C ILE A 87 4.73 -0.49 16.03
N PHE A 88 5.13 0.69 15.54
CA PHE A 88 6.52 0.99 15.18
C PHE A 88 7.50 0.88 16.34
N GLN A 89 7.11 1.28 17.54
CA GLN A 89 7.93 1.10 18.75
C GLN A 89 8.21 -0.38 19.06
N SER A 90 7.30 -1.29 18.68
CA SER A 90 7.42 -2.73 18.92
C SER A 90 8.01 -3.52 17.74
N ILE A 91 8.27 -2.89 16.60
CA ILE A 91 8.77 -3.58 15.40
C ILE A 91 10.27 -3.87 15.53
N LYS A 92 10.65 -5.13 15.32
CA LYS A 92 12.05 -5.54 15.16
C LYS A 92 12.47 -5.42 13.70
N THR A 93 13.68 -4.92 13.48
CA THR A 93 14.29 -4.86 12.14
C THR A 93 14.66 -6.27 11.68
N VAL A 94 14.36 -6.60 10.42
CA VAL A 94 14.81 -7.85 9.81
C VAL A 94 16.23 -7.65 9.26
N PRO A 95 17.24 -8.41 9.73
CA PRO A 95 18.58 -8.36 9.15
C PRO A 95 18.53 -8.67 7.65
N GLU A 96 19.41 -8.03 6.88
CA GLU A 96 19.57 -8.31 5.44
C GLU A 96 18.29 -8.12 4.59
N THR A 97 17.28 -7.35 5.04
CA THR A 97 15.99 -7.16 4.33
C THR A 97 16.14 -6.88 2.83
N LYS A 98 17.17 -6.12 2.43
CA LYS A 98 17.45 -5.77 1.02
C LYS A 98 17.78 -6.99 0.13
N THR A 99 18.21 -8.09 0.72
CA THR A 99 18.56 -9.34 0.03
C THR A 99 17.36 -10.30 -0.05
N ILE A 100 16.28 -10.00 0.68
CA ILE A 100 15.10 -10.84 0.77
C ILE A 100 14.13 -10.47 -0.36
N HIS A 101 13.80 -11.45 -1.20
CA HIS A 101 12.96 -11.26 -2.39
C HIS A 101 11.59 -11.93 -2.27
N SER A 102 11.38 -12.76 -1.25
CA SER A 102 10.07 -13.33 -0.94
C SER A 102 9.95 -13.56 0.56
N VAL A 103 8.80 -13.19 1.12
CA VAL A 103 8.45 -13.35 2.53
C VAL A 103 7.05 -13.91 2.62
N LYS A 104 6.88 -14.99 3.37
CA LYS A 104 5.59 -15.61 3.67
C LYS A 104 5.39 -15.65 5.18
N VAL A 105 4.21 -15.25 5.64
CA VAL A 105 3.81 -15.44 7.04
C VAL A 105 3.54 -16.94 7.25
N PHE A 106 4.24 -17.56 8.19
CA PHE A 106 4.10 -19.00 8.46
C PHE A 106 3.21 -19.24 9.68
N GLN A 107 3.64 -18.80 10.87
CA GLN A 107 2.93 -18.94 12.16
C GLN A 107 3.28 -17.77 13.08
N ASN A 108 2.55 -17.56 14.19
CA ASN A 108 2.70 -16.44 15.14
C ASN A 108 4.13 -15.88 15.26
N ASN A 109 4.34 -14.68 14.72
CA ASN A 109 5.63 -13.98 14.73
C ASN A 109 6.80 -14.68 14.01
N THR A 110 6.55 -15.70 13.20
CA THR A 110 7.53 -16.40 12.36
C THR A 110 7.29 -16.09 10.88
N LEU A 111 8.35 -15.62 10.21
CA LEU A 111 8.39 -15.41 8.76
C LEU A 111 9.24 -16.49 8.10
N GLU A 112 8.78 -16.95 6.95
CA GLU A 112 9.58 -17.74 6.02
C GLU A 112 10.03 -16.83 4.88
N TYR A 113 11.34 -16.74 4.64
CA TYR A 113 11.88 -15.87 3.59
C TYR A 113 12.77 -16.60 2.58
N LYS A 114 12.93 -15.98 1.41
CA LYS A 114 13.81 -16.43 0.33
C LYS A 114 14.66 -15.27 -0.19
N TYR A 115 15.92 -15.55 -0.51
CA TYR A 115 16.81 -14.57 -1.15
C TYR A 115 16.45 -14.29 -2.61
N TYR A 116 15.73 -15.18 -3.28
CA TYR A 116 15.20 -14.99 -4.64
C TYR A 116 13.79 -15.57 -4.68
N SER A 117 12.86 -14.94 -5.39
CA SER A 117 11.46 -15.37 -5.43
C SER A 117 11.29 -16.81 -5.93
N ASN A 118 12.14 -17.22 -6.87
CA ASN A 118 12.14 -18.57 -7.45
C ASN A 118 13.02 -19.57 -6.69
N SER A 119 13.61 -19.19 -5.55
CA SER A 119 14.43 -20.11 -4.76
C SER A 119 13.56 -21.23 -4.15
N SER A 120 14.07 -22.46 -4.21
CA SER A 120 13.55 -23.61 -3.45
C SER A 120 14.01 -23.58 -1.99
N LYS A 121 15.16 -22.95 -1.70
CA LYS A 121 15.68 -22.78 -0.35
C LYS A 121 14.91 -21.68 0.38
N LYS A 122 14.39 -22.04 1.55
CA LYS A 122 13.61 -21.18 2.44
C LYS A 122 14.28 -21.15 3.81
N LYS A 123 14.18 -20.02 4.50
CA LYS A 123 14.75 -19.84 5.84
C LYS A 123 13.70 -19.25 6.79
N PRO A 124 13.54 -19.78 8.01
CA PRO A 124 12.69 -19.18 9.02
C PRO A 124 13.38 -17.98 9.69
N ILE A 125 12.60 -17.01 10.14
CA ILE A 125 13.00 -15.93 11.06
C ILE A 125 11.89 -15.78 12.10
N ASP A 126 12.26 -15.84 13.37
CA ASP A 126 11.35 -15.58 14.49
C ASP A 126 11.50 -14.13 14.97
N PHE A 127 10.36 -13.52 15.33
CA PHE A 127 10.26 -12.15 15.84
C PHE A 127 9.77 -12.12 17.29
#